data_AF-A0A258F822-F1
#
_entry.id   AF-A0A258F822-F1
#
_cell.length_a   1.000
_cell.length_b   1.000
_cell.length_c   1.000
_cell.angle_alpha   90.00
_cell.angle_beta   90.00
_cell.angle_gamma   90.00
#
_symmetry.space_group_name_H-M   'P 1'
#
loop_
_entity.id
_entity.type
_entity.pdbx_description
1 polymer ?
#
loop_
_entity_poly.entity_id
_entity_poly.type
_entity_poly.pdbx_seq_one_letter_code
_entity_poly.pdbx_strand_id
1 'polypeptide(L)'
;MENIALIESFSEFKDDKLIDRVTLMAILEDVFRNALKKKFGDDDNFDIIVNPDKGDLEIWRNRVVVADGEVQEPNQEISLSEARKIEPDFEVGEDVSEEVKLVDLGRRAILALRQNLISKIHEHDNTIIYKQFKDLIGEIYTAEVHHIRHRAVILLDDEGNEIVLPKEKQIPSDFFRKGDNVKGVIDSVELKGAKPTIIMSRSSPAFLEKLFEQEIPEVFDGLITIKNVVRIPGEKAKVAVDSYDDRIDPVGACVGMKGSRIHGIVRELGNENIDVINYTNNLQLYITRALSPARVTSIKINEETKRAEVILKPEEVSKAIGRGGHNIRLAGQLTGYEIDVFREGAEEDVELSEFSDEIEPWIIKEFSKAGLDTAKSILEQDVQDLVKRTDLEEETINDVIRILREEFEE
;
A
#
# COMPACT_ATOMS: atom_id res chain seq x y z
N MET A 1 9.10 -46.33 -21.41
CA MET A 1 9.55 -44.95 -21.68
C MET A 1 8.69 -43.92 -20.96
N GLU A 2 7.34 -43.92 -21.06
CA GLU A 2 6.50 -42.91 -20.36
C GLU A 2 6.48 -43.05 -18.81
N ASN A 3 6.52 -44.26 -18.23
CA ASN A 3 6.62 -44.42 -16.76
C ASN A 3 7.95 -43.88 -16.20
N ILE A 4 9.05 -44.09 -16.92
CA ILE A 4 10.39 -43.60 -16.51
C ILE A 4 10.40 -42.07 -16.52
N ALA A 5 9.75 -41.42 -17.49
CA ALA A 5 9.69 -39.97 -17.57
C ALA A 5 8.86 -39.32 -16.44
N LEU A 6 7.82 -40.01 -15.93
CA LEU A 6 7.07 -39.54 -14.76
C LEU A 6 7.92 -39.67 -13.49
N ILE A 7 8.64 -40.79 -13.38
CA ILE A 7 9.53 -41.11 -12.26
C ILE A 7 10.74 -40.17 -12.20
N GLU A 8 11.39 -39.95 -13.33
CA GLU A 8 12.48 -38.96 -13.47
C GLU A 8 12.00 -37.56 -13.11
N SER A 9 10.76 -37.20 -13.49
CA SER A 9 10.19 -35.91 -13.08
C SER A 9 10.06 -35.80 -11.55
N PHE A 10 9.71 -36.87 -10.84
CA PHE A 10 9.62 -36.83 -9.36
C PHE A 10 10.97 -36.57 -8.71
N SER A 11 12.03 -37.20 -9.20
CA SER A 11 13.40 -37.00 -8.71
C SER A 11 13.91 -35.60 -9.05
N GLU A 12 13.68 -35.11 -10.27
CA GLU A 12 14.01 -33.74 -10.68
C GLU A 12 13.31 -32.70 -9.77
N PHE A 13 12.01 -32.89 -9.47
CA PHE A 13 11.27 -31.96 -8.62
C PHE A 13 11.75 -31.95 -7.17
N LYS A 14 12.24 -33.08 -6.64
CA LYS A 14 12.81 -33.15 -5.30
C LYS A 14 14.09 -32.30 -5.20
N ASP A 15 14.95 -32.40 -6.20
CA ASP A 15 16.27 -31.77 -6.19
C ASP A 15 16.19 -30.26 -6.53
N ASP A 16 15.25 -29.84 -7.39
CA ASP A 16 15.14 -28.46 -7.87
C ASP A 16 14.33 -27.52 -6.95
N LYS A 17 13.42 -28.05 -6.11
CA LYS A 17 12.36 -27.23 -5.49
C LYS A 17 12.29 -27.21 -3.96
N LEU A 18 13.25 -27.81 -3.24
CA LEU A 18 13.31 -27.79 -1.76
C LEU A 18 12.01 -28.26 -1.07
N ILE A 19 11.26 -29.17 -1.71
CA ILE A 19 10.01 -29.71 -1.13
C ILE A 19 10.36 -30.83 -0.16
N ASP A 20 9.82 -30.76 1.06
CA ASP A 20 10.04 -31.82 2.04
C ASP A 20 9.34 -33.12 1.62
N ARG A 21 9.92 -34.25 2.04
CA ARG A 21 9.49 -35.60 1.64
C ARG A 21 8.02 -35.87 1.97
N VAL A 22 7.53 -35.38 3.10
CA VAL A 22 6.16 -35.64 3.57
C VAL A 22 5.18 -34.91 2.68
N THR A 23 5.47 -33.65 2.34
CA THR A 23 4.64 -32.86 1.43
C THR A 23 4.63 -33.46 0.02
N LEU A 24 5.78 -33.87 -0.50
CA LEU A 24 5.84 -34.51 -1.83
C LEU A 24 5.00 -35.80 -1.89
N MET A 25 5.10 -36.65 -0.86
CA MET A 25 4.27 -37.87 -0.76
C MET A 25 2.77 -37.53 -0.75
N ALA A 26 2.35 -36.55 0.05
CA ALA A 26 0.95 -36.15 0.14
C ALA A 26 0.41 -35.59 -1.19
N ILE A 27 1.21 -34.80 -1.92
CA ILE A 27 0.85 -34.28 -3.24
C ILE A 27 0.69 -35.43 -4.25
N LEU A 28 1.64 -36.38 -4.25
CA LEU A 28 1.59 -37.53 -5.15
C LEU A 28 0.36 -38.39 -4.88
N GLU A 29 0.10 -38.70 -3.61
CA GLU A 29 -1.06 -39.47 -3.21
C GLU A 29 -2.37 -38.80 -3.65
N ASP A 30 -2.56 -37.50 -3.39
CA ASP A 30 -3.75 -36.75 -3.83
C ASP A 30 -3.92 -36.79 -5.36
N VAL A 31 -2.84 -36.61 -6.12
CA VAL A 31 -2.88 -36.64 -7.58
C VAL A 31 -3.29 -38.02 -8.10
N PHE A 32 -2.74 -39.10 -7.53
CA PHE A 32 -3.10 -40.47 -7.92
C PHE A 32 -4.51 -40.86 -7.51
N ARG A 33 -4.92 -40.55 -6.27
CA ARG A 33 -6.30 -40.77 -5.79
C ARG A 33 -7.32 -40.10 -6.70
N ASN A 34 -7.09 -38.85 -7.08
CA ASN A 34 -7.96 -38.13 -8.00
C ASN A 34 -8.04 -38.77 -9.39
N ALA A 35 -6.97 -39.41 -9.88
CA ALA A 35 -7.01 -40.14 -11.15
C ALA A 35 -7.72 -41.49 -11.03
N LEU A 36 -7.55 -42.20 -9.91
CA LEU A 36 -8.25 -43.43 -9.61
C LEU A 36 -9.76 -43.18 -9.51
N LYS A 37 -10.20 -42.17 -8.76
CA LYS A 37 -11.60 -41.72 -8.71
C LYS A 37 -12.18 -41.44 -10.10
N LYS A 38 -11.43 -40.74 -10.95
CA LYS A 38 -11.90 -40.44 -12.32
C LYS A 38 -12.05 -41.68 -13.20
N LYS A 39 -11.25 -42.71 -12.98
CA LYS A 39 -11.27 -43.94 -13.81
C LYS A 39 -12.24 -44.98 -13.27
N PHE A 40 -12.28 -45.16 -11.95
CA PHE A 40 -12.96 -46.24 -11.26
C PHE A 40 -14.22 -45.79 -10.51
N GLY A 41 -14.48 -44.48 -10.46
CA GLY A 41 -15.61 -43.86 -9.75
C GLY A 41 -15.27 -43.50 -8.31
N ASP A 42 -14.56 -44.39 -7.63
CA ASP A 42 -14.16 -44.26 -6.23
C ASP A 42 -12.75 -44.83 -5.98
N ASP A 43 -12.12 -44.46 -4.86
CA ASP A 43 -10.75 -44.90 -4.50
C ASP A 43 -10.63 -45.54 -3.11
N ASP A 44 -11.73 -45.77 -2.38
CA ASP A 44 -11.69 -46.26 -0.99
C ASP A 44 -10.96 -47.60 -0.84
N ASN A 45 -10.96 -48.41 -1.90
CA ASN A 45 -10.32 -49.73 -1.93
C ASN A 45 -8.93 -49.74 -2.60
N PHE A 46 -8.28 -48.58 -2.74
CA PHE A 46 -6.95 -48.46 -3.32
C PHE A 46 -5.91 -48.01 -2.28
N ASP A 47 -4.84 -48.78 -2.17
CA ASP A 47 -3.64 -48.44 -1.43
C ASP A 47 -2.56 -47.92 -2.38
N ILE A 48 -2.08 -46.71 -2.14
CA ILE A 48 -1.01 -46.08 -2.93
C ILE A 48 0.24 -46.01 -2.06
N ILE A 49 1.30 -46.71 -2.49
CA ILE A 49 2.59 -46.75 -1.81
C ILE A 49 3.59 -45.99 -2.68
N VAL A 50 4.13 -44.89 -2.16
CA VAL A 50 5.07 -44.01 -2.87
C VAL A 50 6.43 -44.03 -2.18
N ASN A 51 7.49 -44.32 -2.94
CA ASN A 51 8.86 -44.10 -2.53
C ASN A 51 9.50 -42.98 -3.37
N PRO A 52 9.48 -41.73 -2.88
CA PRO A 52 9.97 -40.58 -3.63
C PRO A 52 11.49 -40.58 -3.86
N ASP A 53 12.26 -41.38 -3.09
CA ASP A 53 13.73 -41.42 -3.20
C ASP A 53 14.20 -42.31 -4.36
N LYS A 54 13.46 -43.39 -4.61
CA LYS A 54 13.69 -44.29 -5.76
C LYS A 54 12.78 -43.94 -6.94
N GLY A 55 11.76 -43.12 -6.68
CA GLY A 55 10.67 -42.86 -7.60
C GLY A 55 9.80 -44.10 -7.86
N ASP A 56 9.79 -45.06 -6.93
CA ASP A 56 8.94 -46.24 -7.04
C ASP A 56 7.50 -45.88 -6.60
N LEU A 57 6.52 -46.35 -7.37
CA LEU A 57 5.10 -46.18 -7.09
C LEU A 57 4.42 -47.53 -7.27
N GLU A 58 3.73 -47.98 -6.22
CA GLU A 58 2.87 -49.16 -6.27
C GLU A 58 1.43 -48.74 -5.95
N ILE A 59 0.48 -49.23 -6.75
CA ILE A 59 -0.94 -49.02 -6.52
C ILE A 59 -1.56 -50.41 -6.39
N TRP A 60 -2.12 -50.69 -5.24
CA TRP A 60 -2.80 -51.94 -4.93
C TRP A 60 -4.29 -51.68 -4.83
N ARG A 61 -5.09 -52.52 -5.48
CA ARG A 61 -6.54 -52.46 -5.45
C ARG A 61 -7.05 -53.69 -4.73
N ASN A 62 -7.76 -53.48 -3.62
CA ASN A 62 -8.31 -54.54 -2.80
C ASN A 62 -9.77 -54.78 -3.19
N ARG A 63 -10.14 -56.03 -3.46
CA ARG A 63 -11.52 -56.39 -3.81
C ARG A 63 -12.00 -57.57 -3.01
N VAL A 64 -13.25 -57.53 -2.58
CA VAL A 64 -13.89 -58.63 -1.85
C VAL A 64 -14.32 -59.71 -2.83
N VAL A 65 -14.00 -60.96 -2.53
CA VAL A 65 -14.42 -62.11 -3.33
C VAL A 65 -15.89 -62.39 -3.07
N VAL A 66 -16.69 -62.37 -4.14
CA VAL A 66 -18.12 -62.74 -4.11
C VAL A 66 -18.38 -63.97 -4.97
N ALA A 67 -19.52 -64.62 -4.76
CA ALA A 67 -19.90 -65.76 -5.58
C ALA A 67 -20.07 -65.37 -7.06
N ASP A 68 -19.83 -66.32 -7.97
CA ASP A 68 -19.95 -66.07 -9.40
C ASP A 68 -21.40 -65.66 -9.75
N GLY A 69 -21.55 -64.49 -10.39
CA GLY A 69 -22.84 -63.91 -10.75
C GLY A 69 -23.44 -62.95 -9.72
N GLU A 70 -22.82 -62.79 -8.55
CA GLU A 70 -23.27 -61.89 -7.47
C GLU A 70 -22.50 -60.55 -7.40
N VAL A 71 -21.63 -60.26 -8.36
CA VAL A 71 -20.89 -58.98 -8.45
C VAL A 71 -21.87 -57.83 -8.72
N GLN A 72 -22.08 -56.98 -7.73
CA GLN A 72 -22.87 -55.76 -7.79
C GLN A 72 -21.99 -54.53 -8.01
N GLU A 73 -20.82 -54.52 -7.38
CA GLU A 73 -19.87 -53.41 -7.46
C GLU A 73 -18.55 -53.87 -8.08
N PRO A 74 -18.40 -53.82 -9.42
CA PRO A 74 -17.15 -54.22 -10.08
C PRO A 74 -15.91 -53.45 -9.63
N ASN A 75 -16.11 -52.29 -8.96
CA ASN A 75 -15.00 -51.55 -8.39
C ASN A 75 -14.43 -52.23 -7.12
N GLN A 76 -15.29 -52.78 -6.28
CA GLN A 76 -14.97 -53.29 -4.94
C GLN A 76 -15.06 -54.82 -4.85
N GLU A 77 -15.66 -55.49 -5.83
CA GLU A 77 -15.92 -56.92 -5.81
C GLU A 77 -15.26 -57.64 -6.99
N ILE A 78 -14.90 -58.90 -6.76
CA ILE A 78 -14.36 -59.82 -7.77
C ILE A 78 -15.06 -61.17 -7.64
N SER A 79 -15.37 -61.83 -8.76
CA SER A 79 -16.00 -63.15 -8.69
C SER A 79 -14.98 -64.22 -8.30
N LEU A 80 -15.42 -65.26 -7.57
CA LEU A 80 -14.59 -66.38 -7.14
C LEU A 80 -13.78 -67.00 -8.29
N SER A 81 -14.38 -67.15 -9.47
CA SER A 81 -13.70 -67.68 -10.66
C SER A 81 -12.58 -66.78 -11.16
N GLU A 82 -12.70 -65.45 -11.05
CA GLU A 82 -11.63 -64.51 -11.44
C GLU A 82 -10.56 -64.42 -10.35
N ALA A 83 -10.95 -64.38 -9.08
CA ALA A 83 -10.02 -64.41 -7.94
C ALA A 83 -9.10 -65.63 -8.00
N ARG A 84 -9.65 -66.81 -8.28
CA ARG A 84 -8.89 -68.07 -8.38
C ARG A 84 -7.90 -68.14 -9.55
N LYS A 85 -7.98 -67.23 -10.52
CA LYS A 85 -6.95 -67.10 -11.56
C LYS A 85 -5.67 -66.45 -11.04
N ILE A 86 -5.78 -65.66 -9.98
CA ILE A 86 -4.65 -65.02 -9.30
C ILE A 86 -4.02 -66.03 -8.35
N GLU A 87 -4.81 -66.59 -7.43
CA GLU A 87 -4.37 -67.63 -6.50
C GLU A 87 -5.49 -68.66 -6.28
N PRO A 88 -5.22 -69.98 -6.40
CA PRO A 88 -6.28 -71.01 -6.37
C PRO A 88 -7.06 -71.12 -5.06
N ASP A 89 -6.48 -70.64 -3.96
CA ASP A 89 -6.95 -70.88 -2.59
C ASP A 89 -7.96 -69.82 -2.10
N PHE A 90 -8.30 -68.82 -2.92
CA PHE A 90 -9.29 -67.81 -2.53
C PHE A 90 -10.68 -68.39 -2.25
N GLU A 91 -11.29 -67.90 -1.17
CA GLU A 91 -12.65 -68.19 -0.72
C GLU A 91 -13.57 -66.95 -0.79
N VAL A 92 -14.88 -67.19 -0.80
CA VAL A 92 -15.88 -66.09 -0.79
C VAL A 92 -15.80 -65.34 0.54
N GLY A 93 -15.72 -64.02 0.47
CA GLY A 93 -15.58 -63.12 1.62
C GLY A 93 -14.13 -62.73 1.95
N GLU A 94 -13.13 -63.28 1.24
CA GLU A 94 -11.74 -62.85 1.38
C GLU A 94 -11.43 -61.60 0.53
N ASP A 95 -10.35 -60.91 0.88
CA ASP A 95 -9.83 -59.77 0.12
C ASP A 95 -8.74 -60.21 -0.85
N VAL A 96 -8.87 -59.82 -2.12
CA VAL A 96 -7.88 -60.02 -3.17
C VAL A 96 -7.22 -58.68 -3.47
N SER A 97 -5.89 -58.62 -3.32
CA SER A 97 -5.10 -57.44 -3.70
C SER A 97 -4.52 -57.61 -5.10
N GLU A 98 -4.84 -56.69 -5.99
CA GLU A 98 -4.33 -56.66 -7.37
C GLU A 98 -3.49 -55.41 -7.63
N GLU A 99 -2.32 -55.62 -8.23
CA GLU A 99 -1.46 -54.51 -8.66
C GLU A 99 -2.11 -53.79 -9.86
N VAL A 100 -2.29 -52.48 -9.73
CA VAL A 100 -2.77 -51.61 -10.80
C VAL A 100 -1.58 -50.89 -11.42
N LYS A 101 -1.24 -51.24 -12.65
CA LYS A 101 -0.10 -50.61 -13.32
C LYS A 101 -0.51 -49.26 -13.91
N LEU A 102 0.39 -48.29 -13.84
CA LEU A 102 0.21 -46.96 -14.44
C LEU A 102 -0.23 -47.02 -15.92
N VAL A 103 0.31 -47.97 -16.68
CA VAL A 103 -0.03 -48.18 -18.10
C VAL A 103 -1.50 -48.53 -18.30
N ASP A 104 -2.13 -49.19 -17.33
CA ASP A 104 -3.53 -49.60 -17.40
C ASP A 104 -4.46 -48.41 -17.26
N LEU A 105 -4.02 -47.30 -16.64
CA LEU A 105 -4.77 -46.05 -16.56
C LEU A 105 -4.97 -45.41 -17.95
N GLY A 106 -4.14 -45.78 -18.92
CA GLY A 106 -4.20 -45.29 -20.28
C GLY A 106 -3.49 -43.94 -20.46
N ARG A 107 -2.93 -43.72 -21.66
CA ARG A 107 -2.08 -42.58 -21.98
C ARG A 107 -2.69 -41.21 -21.65
N ARG A 108 -4.00 -41.04 -21.87
CA ARG A 108 -4.70 -39.78 -21.58
C ARG A 108 -4.73 -39.48 -20.07
N ALA A 109 -4.93 -40.49 -19.24
CA ALA A 109 -4.93 -40.33 -17.79
C ALA A 109 -3.51 -40.00 -17.27
N ILE A 110 -2.48 -40.65 -17.83
CA ILE A 110 -1.08 -40.38 -17.49
C ILE A 110 -0.69 -38.93 -17.81
N LEU A 111 -1.08 -38.41 -18.98
CA LEU A 111 -0.80 -37.01 -19.33
C LEU A 111 -1.54 -36.03 -18.40
N ALA A 112 -2.80 -36.32 -18.06
CA ALA A 112 -3.57 -35.52 -17.12
C ALA A 112 -2.98 -35.54 -15.69
N LEU A 113 -2.50 -36.70 -15.25
CA LEU A 113 -1.78 -36.89 -13.99
C LEU A 113 -0.53 -36.02 -13.92
N ARG A 114 0.32 -36.08 -14.95
CA ARG A 114 1.53 -35.24 -15.03
C ARG A 114 1.19 -33.76 -14.95
N GLN A 115 0.17 -33.31 -15.68
CA GLN A 115 -0.23 -31.90 -15.65
C GLN A 115 -0.78 -31.49 -14.28
N ASN A 116 -1.57 -32.35 -13.62
CA ASN A 116 -2.12 -32.08 -12.30
C ASN A 116 -1.00 -32.01 -11.24
N LEU A 117 -0.03 -32.92 -11.31
CA LEU A 117 1.14 -32.90 -10.45
C LEU A 117 1.92 -31.58 -10.58
N ILE A 118 2.25 -31.18 -11.80
CA ILE A 118 2.97 -29.92 -12.05
C ILE A 118 2.19 -28.74 -11.47
N SER A 119 0.86 -28.70 -11.67
CA SER A 119 0.00 -27.67 -11.08
C SER A 119 0.02 -27.68 -9.55
N LYS A 120 -0.03 -28.87 -8.91
CA LYS A 120 0.00 -29.01 -7.45
C LYS A 120 1.34 -28.59 -6.84
N ILE A 121 2.44 -28.91 -7.51
CA ILE A 121 3.78 -28.45 -7.13
C ILE A 121 3.84 -26.92 -7.21
N HIS A 122 3.39 -26.32 -8.32
CA HIS A 122 3.33 -24.87 -8.43
C HIS A 122 2.42 -24.22 -7.38
N GLU A 123 1.27 -24.82 -7.06
CA GLU A 123 0.38 -24.37 -5.97
C GLU A 123 1.11 -24.36 -4.62
N HIS A 124 1.91 -25.40 -4.34
CA HIS A 124 2.71 -25.50 -3.13
C HIS A 124 3.79 -24.40 -3.05
N ASP A 125 4.61 -24.27 -4.09
CA ASP A 125 5.64 -23.21 -4.20
C ASP A 125 5.03 -21.82 -4.01
N ASN A 126 3.93 -21.56 -4.72
CA ASN A 126 3.21 -20.31 -4.66
C ASN A 126 2.69 -20.01 -3.25
N THR A 127 2.30 -21.03 -2.49
CA THR A 127 1.86 -20.88 -1.10
C THR A 127 3.03 -20.53 -0.18
N ILE A 128 4.22 -21.07 -0.43
CA ILE A 128 5.45 -20.72 0.30
C ILE A 128 5.80 -19.25 0.04
N ILE A 129 5.90 -18.87 -1.24
CA ILE A 129 6.20 -17.49 -1.65
C ILE A 129 5.18 -16.51 -1.07
N TYR A 130 3.88 -16.86 -1.13
CA TYR A 130 2.83 -16.04 -0.53
C TYR A 130 3.06 -15.79 0.97
N LYS A 131 3.39 -16.83 1.74
CA LYS A 131 3.65 -16.70 3.18
C LYS A 131 4.89 -15.85 3.44
N GLN A 132 5.99 -16.12 2.74
CA GLN A 132 7.24 -15.36 2.85
C GLN A 132 7.00 -13.86 2.63
N PHE A 133 6.34 -13.47 1.54
CA PHE A 133 6.11 -12.05 1.26
C PHE A 133 5.02 -11.42 2.12
N LYS A 134 4.10 -12.22 2.67
CA LYS A 134 3.08 -11.71 3.60
C LYS A 134 3.71 -11.19 4.89
N ASP A 135 4.76 -11.84 5.37
CA ASP A 135 5.50 -11.41 6.55
C ASP A 135 6.38 -10.17 6.27
N LEU A 136 6.63 -9.86 5.00
CA LEU A 136 7.40 -8.69 4.54
C LEU A 136 6.52 -7.46 4.23
N ILE A 137 5.19 -7.53 4.42
CA ILE A 137 4.31 -6.38 4.18
C ILE A 137 4.71 -5.21 5.09
N GLY A 138 4.95 -4.05 4.50
CA GLY A 138 5.44 -2.84 5.16
C GLY A 138 6.95 -2.74 5.26
N GLU A 139 7.70 -3.80 4.95
CA GLU A 139 9.17 -3.81 5.00
C GLU A 139 9.79 -3.36 3.68
N ILE A 140 10.99 -2.77 3.75
CA ILE A 140 11.76 -2.41 2.57
C ILE A 140 12.24 -3.65 1.84
N TYR A 141 12.00 -3.67 0.54
CA TYR A 141 12.46 -4.71 -0.36
C TYR A 141 13.12 -4.08 -1.60
N THR A 142 14.13 -4.75 -2.14
CA THR A 142 14.88 -4.29 -3.32
C THR A 142 14.82 -5.35 -4.40
N ALA A 143 14.56 -4.93 -5.65
CA ALA A 143 14.51 -5.83 -6.79
C ALA A 143 14.93 -5.11 -8.08
N GLU A 144 15.41 -5.86 -9.07
CA GLU A 144 15.90 -5.35 -10.35
C GLU A 144 14.75 -5.14 -11.36
N VAL A 145 14.77 -4.05 -12.11
CA VAL A 145 13.81 -3.81 -13.19
C VAL A 145 14.02 -4.80 -14.34
N HIS A 146 13.09 -5.73 -14.47
CA HIS A 146 13.07 -6.71 -15.55
C HIS A 146 12.31 -6.22 -16.79
N HIS A 147 11.07 -5.73 -16.60
CA HIS A 147 10.23 -5.21 -17.67
C HIS A 147 9.51 -3.92 -17.27
N ILE A 148 9.45 -2.96 -18.19
CA ILE A 148 8.67 -1.74 -18.03
C ILE A 148 7.46 -1.82 -18.96
N ARG A 149 6.26 -1.84 -18.37
CA ARG A 149 4.98 -1.80 -19.10
C ARG A 149 4.31 -0.44 -18.89
N HIS A 150 3.29 -0.13 -19.69
CA HIS A 150 2.59 1.16 -19.61
C HIS A 150 1.93 1.41 -18.24
N ARG A 151 1.39 0.37 -17.59
CA ARG A 151 0.64 0.48 -16.33
C ARG A 151 1.40 0.00 -15.08
N ALA A 152 2.55 -0.65 -15.26
CA ALA A 152 3.32 -1.20 -14.16
C ALA A 152 4.76 -1.48 -14.58
N VAL A 153 5.67 -1.46 -13.63
CA VAL A 153 7.02 -1.99 -13.77
C VAL A 153 7.05 -3.37 -13.12
N ILE A 154 7.66 -4.34 -13.80
CA ILE A 154 7.88 -5.69 -13.29
C ILE A 154 9.33 -5.76 -12.84
N LEU A 155 9.51 -6.03 -11.55
CA LEU A 155 10.78 -6.22 -10.90
C LEU A 155 11.02 -7.73 -10.69
N LEU A 156 12.28 -8.12 -10.64
CA LEU A 156 12.72 -9.49 -10.34
C LEU A 156 13.73 -9.42 -9.20
N ASP A 157 13.54 -10.23 -8.17
CA ASP A 157 14.53 -10.39 -7.11
C ASP A 157 15.60 -11.43 -7.48
N ASP A 158 16.56 -11.64 -6.58
CA ASP A 158 17.66 -12.59 -6.78
C ASP A 158 17.19 -14.06 -6.80
N GLU A 159 16.02 -14.36 -6.21
CA GLU A 159 15.40 -15.68 -6.16
C GLU A 159 14.51 -15.97 -7.39
N GLY A 160 14.30 -14.97 -8.26
CA GLY A 160 13.47 -15.06 -9.45
C GLY A 160 11.97 -14.80 -9.21
N ASN A 161 11.59 -14.25 -8.06
CA ASN A 161 10.20 -13.84 -7.79
C ASN A 161 9.86 -12.54 -8.52
N GLU A 162 8.70 -12.54 -9.18
CA GLU A 162 8.19 -11.36 -9.88
C GLU A 162 7.44 -10.43 -8.91
N ILE A 163 7.90 -9.18 -8.81
CA ILE A 163 7.27 -8.14 -8.00
C ILE A 163 6.72 -7.06 -8.92
N VAL A 164 5.48 -6.65 -8.68
CA VAL A 164 4.79 -5.65 -9.51
C VAL A 164 4.84 -4.31 -8.79
N LEU A 165 5.32 -3.27 -9.48
CA LEU A 165 5.24 -1.88 -9.06
C LEU A 165 4.24 -1.12 -9.97
N PRO A 166 2.96 -1.04 -9.58
CA PRO A 166 1.92 -0.36 -10.36
C PRO A 166 2.20 1.14 -10.52
N LYS A 167 1.71 1.75 -11.61
CA LYS A 167 1.99 3.17 -11.91
C LYS A 167 1.47 4.11 -10.81
N GLU A 168 0.32 3.78 -10.22
CA GLU A 168 -0.30 4.50 -9.10
C GLU A 168 0.48 4.39 -7.78
N LYS A 169 1.34 3.37 -7.63
CA LYS A 169 2.19 3.17 -6.45
C LYS A 169 3.64 3.63 -6.67
N GLN A 170 3.94 4.22 -7.82
CA GLN A 170 5.22 4.86 -8.12
C GLN A 170 5.22 6.31 -7.65
N ILE A 171 6.42 6.86 -7.41
CA ILE A 171 6.57 8.30 -7.27
C ILE A 171 6.42 8.91 -8.67
N PRO A 172 5.65 10.00 -8.87
CA PRO A 172 5.41 10.56 -10.20
C PRO A 172 6.69 10.93 -10.97
N SER A 173 7.74 11.34 -10.25
CA SER A 173 9.07 11.68 -10.79
C SER A 173 9.97 10.47 -11.05
N ASP A 174 9.56 9.25 -10.67
CA ASP A 174 10.36 8.04 -10.92
C ASP A 174 10.53 7.80 -12.43
N PHE A 175 11.78 7.51 -12.81
CA PHE A 175 12.13 7.07 -14.15
C PHE A 175 13.01 5.82 -14.05
N PHE A 176 12.50 4.70 -14.54
CA PHE A 176 13.16 3.40 -14.45
C PHE A 176 13.74 2.99 -15.81
N ARG A 177 14.88 2.30 -15.77
CA ARG A 177 15.49 1.59 -16.90
C ARG A 177 15.64 0.12 -16.55
N LYS A 178 15.69 -0.73 -17.59
CA LYS A 178 15.96 -2.16 -17.40
C LYS A 178 17.34 -2.33 -16.76
N GLY A 179 17.42 -3.16 -15.72
CA GLY A 179 18.66 -3.37 -14.95
C GLY A 179 18.83 -2.43 -13.74
N ASP A 180 17.95 -1.45 -13.55
CA ASP A 180 18.02 -0.60 -12.37
C ASP A 180 17.56 -1.37 -11.13
N ASN A 181 18.23 -1.17 -10.00
CA ASN A 181 17.75 -1.65 -8.71
C ASN A 181 16.74 -0.66 -8.13
N VAL A 182 15.57 -1.17 -7.76
CA VAL A 182 14.48 -0.35 -7.23
C VAL A 182 14.19 -0.79 -5.81
N LYS A 183 14.22 0.18 -4.91
CA LYS A 183 13.83 0.01 -3.50
C LYS A 183 12.39 0.49 -3.31
N GLY A 184 11.62 -0.22 -2.50
CA GLY A 184 10.27 0.18 -2.10
C GLY A 184 9.81 -0.66 -0.91
N VAL A 185 8.56 -0.51 -0.49
CA VAL A 185 7.96 -1.43 0.51
C VAL A 185 7.03 -2.42 -0.15
N ILE A 186 6.93 -3.63 0.39
CA ILE A 186 5.87 -4.56 -0.01
C ILE A 186 4.55 -4.02 0.57
N ASP A 187 3.64 -3.61 -0.30
CA ASP A 187 2.40 -2.95 0.10
C ASP A 187 1.27 -3.96 0.28
N SER A 188 1.19 -4.95 -0.61
CA SER A 188 0.23 -6.04 -0.48
C SER A 188 0.70 -7.30 -1.21
N VAL A 189 0.19 -8.44 -0.76
CA VAL A 189 0.41 -9.75 -1.39
C VAL A 189 -0.95 -10.40 -1.59
N GLU A 190 -1.32 -10.63 -2.84
CA GLU A 190 -2.66 -11.11 -3.22
C GLU A 190 -2.54 -12.44 -3.96
N LEU A 191 -3.48 -13.37 -3.74
CA LEU A 191 -3.55 -14.61 -4.51
C LEU A 191 -4.51 -14.41 -5.70
N LYS A 192 -3.96 -14.45 -6.92
CA LYS A 192 -4.77 -14.44 -8.14
C LYS A 192 -4.90 -15.88 -8.65
N GLY A 193 -5.96 -16.56 -8.21
CA GLY A 193 -6.06 -18.01 -8.33
C GLY A 193 -5.02 -18.66 -7.44
N ALA A 194 -4.10 -19.44 -8.02
CA ALA A 194 -3.01 -20.08 -7.28
C ALA A 194 -1.71 -19.26 -7.24
N LYS A 195 -1.53 -18.22 -8.07
CA LYS A 195 -0.26 -17.47 -8.17
C LYS A 195 -0.28 -16.24 -7.26
N PRO A 196 0.71 -16.05 -6.38
CA PRO A 196 0.85 -14.82 -5.61
C PRO A 196 1.23 -13.67 -6.54
N THR A 197 0.62 -12.52 -6.28
CA THR A 197 0.94 -11.23 -6.88
C THR A 197 1.47 -10.35 -5.78
N ILE A 198 2.77 -10.09 -5.82
CA ILE A 198 3.47 -9.25 -4.84
C ILE A 198 3.44 -7.82 -5.38
N ILE A 199 2.89 -6.89 -4.61
CA ILE A 199 2.74 -5.49 -5.00
C ILE A 199 3.67 -4.63 -4.15
N MET A 200 4.60 -3.95 -4.80
CA MET A 200 5.49 -2.96 -4.18
C MET A 200 4.89 -1.56 -4.29
N SER A 201 5.21 -0.70 -3.33
CA SER A 201 4.90 0.72 -3.33
C SER A 201 6.12 1.57 -2.99
N ARG A 202 6.31 2.65 -3.75
CA ARG A 202 7.23 3.74 -3.43
C ARG A 202 6.49 5.00 -2.97
N SER A 203 5.18 5.08 -3.18
CA SER A 203 4.35 6.20 -2.74
C SER A 203 3.79 6.05 -1.32
N SER A 204 3.85 4.85 -0.73
CA SER A 204 3.35 4.58 0.62
C SER A 204 4.11 5.38 1.70
N PRO A 205 3.45 5.93 2.73
CA PRO A 205 4.11 6.55 3.89
C PRO A 205 5.06 5.59 4.61
N ALA A 206 4.73 4.30 4.68
CA ALA A 206 5.57 3.27 5.30
C ALA A 206 6.96 3.20 4.65
N PHE A 207 7.09 3.53 3.37
CA PHE A 207 8.40 3.58 2.72
C PHE A 207 9.31 4.65 3.33
N LEU A 208 8.77 5.83 3.64
CA LEU A 208 9.53 6.90 4.29
C LEU A 208 9.89 6.54 5.73
N GLU A 209 8.96 5.92 6.48
CA GLU A 209 9.22 5.44 7.84
C GLU A 209 10.38 4.44 7.86
N LYS A 210 10.35 3.44 6.98
CA LYS A 210 11.42 2.45 6.88
C LYS A 210 12.74 3.03 6.39
N LEU A 211 12.72 4.05 5.53
CA LEU A 211 13.95 4.76 5.15
C LEU A 211 14.55 5.52 6.33
N PHE A 212 13.72 6.11 7.20
CA PHE A 212 14.18 6.71 8.45
C PHE A 212 14.79 5.67 9.38
N GLU A 213 14.14 4.51 9.55
CA GLU A 213 14.68 3.40 10.35
C GLU A 213 16.03 2.91 9.81
N GLN A 214 16.22 2.82 8.49
CA GLN A 214 17.49 2.38 7.89
C GLN A 214 18.61 3.41 8.01
N GLU A 215 18.32 4.71 7.87
CA GLU A 215 19.35 5.76 7.78
C GLU A 215 19.70 6.38 9.14
N ILE A 216 18.79 6.34 10.12
CA ILE A 216 18.93 7.03 11.41
C ILE A 216 18.97 5.99 12.56
N PRO A 217 20.16 5.72 13.14
CA PRO A 217 20.33 4.72 14.20
C PRO A 217 19.42 4.93 15.41
N GLU A 218 19.19 6.20 15.80
CA GLU A 218 18.34 6.53 16.94
C GLU A 218 16.87 6.14 16.74
N VAL A 219 16.40 6.08 15.48
CA VAL A 219 15.07 5.57 15.13
C VAL A 219 15.08 4.03 15.18
N PHE A 220 16.11 3.39 14.63
CA PHE A 220 16.27 1.93 14.67
C PHE A 220 16.35 1.36 16.10
N ASP A 221 17.11 2.03 16.97
CA ASP A 221 17.27 1.63 18.38
C ASP A 221 16.03 1.98 19.24
N GLY A 222 15.01 2.63 18.65
CA GLY A 222 13.77 3.01 19.34
C GLY A 222 13.91 4.18 20.32
N LEU A 223 15.02 4.93 20.29
CA LEU A 223 15.22 6.14 21.09
C LEU A 223 14.33 7.28 20.59
N ILE A 224 14.16 7.36 19.27
CA ILE A 224 13.25 8.29 18.59
C ILE A 224 12.11 7.47 17.99
N THR A 225 10.87 7.87 18.28
CA THR A 225 9.68 7.27 17.69
C THR A 225 9.10 8.19 16.62
N ILE A 226 8.84 7.64 15.43
CA ILE A 226 8.04 8.33 14.41
C ILE A 226 6.56 8.19 14.79
N LYS A 227 5.90 9.31 15.05
CA LYS A 227 4.49 9.34 15.49
C LYS A 227 3.52 9.31 14.33
N ASN A 228 3.85 10.01 13.24
CA ASN A 228 3.02 10.08 12.04
C ASN A 228 3.84 10.55 10.84
N VAL A 229 3.51 10.03 9.66
CA VAL A 229 4.11 10.42 8.38
C VAL A 229 3.01 10.69 7.36
N VAL A 230 3.06 11.87 6.76
CA VAL A 230 2.15 12.26 5.68
C VAL A 230 2.93 12.80 4.51
N ARG A 231 2.46 12.48 3.31
CA ARG A 231 3.22 12.76 2.10
C ARG A 231 2.37 13.03 0.88
N ILE A 232 2.95 13.86 0.02
CA ILE A 232 2.61 14.02 -1.38
C ILE A 232 3.85 13.49 -2.12
N PRO A 233 3.82 12.22 -2.58
CA PRO A 233 5.00 11.53 -3.09
C PRO A 233 5.74 12.33 -4.18
N GLY A 234 7.05 12.50 -4.01
CA GLY A 234 7.92 13.21 -4.94
C GLY A 234 7.89 14.74 -4.84
N GLU A 235 7.03 15.30 -4.00
CA GLU A 235 6.87 16.75 -3.82
C GLU A 235 7.24 17.18 -2.40
N LYS A 236 6.46 16.73 -1.41
CA LYS A 236 6.63 17.15 -0.01
C LYS A 236 6.11 16.12 0.97
N ALA A 237 6.80 15.95 2.09
CA ALA A 237 6.34 15.17 3.24
C ALA A 237 6.55 15.92 4.56
N LYS A 238 5.76 15.53 5.56
CA LYS A 238 5.94 15.93 6.95
C LYS A 238 6.03 14.69 7.82
N VAL A 239 7.03 14.66 8.70
CA VAL A 239 7.32 13.56 9.63
C VAL A 239 7.30 14.13 11.03
N ALA A 240 6.40 13.63 11.88
CA ALA A 240 6.36 13.97 13.29
C ALA A 240 7.15 12.95 14.10
N VAL A 241 8.17 13.41 14.81
CA VAL A 241 9.06 12.58 15.64
C VAL A 241 9.00 13.00 17.09
N ASP A 242 9.23 12.04 17.99
CA ASP A 242 9.26 12.24 19.43
C ASP A 242 10.44 11.46 20.03
N SER A 243 10.94 11.90 21.18
CA SER A 243 11.98 11.20 21.93
C SER A 243 11.53 11.00 23.36
N TYR A 244 11.76 9.80 23.91
CA TYR A 244 11.53 9.56 25.34
C TYR A 244 12.70 10.04 26.22
N ASP A 245 13.86 10.36 25.63
CA ASP A 245 15.01 10.92 26.33
C ASP A 245 15.10 12.43 26.04
N ASP A 246 14.90 13.26 27.07
CA ASP A 246 14.97 14.72 27.00
C ASP A 246 16.36 15.24 26.58
N ARG A 247 17.41 14.41 26.67
CA ARG A 247 18.77 14.77 26.25
C ARG A 247 18.97 14.63 24.75
N ILE A 248 18.04 13.97 24.05
CA ILE A 248 18.10 13.73 22.61
C ILE A 248 17.14 14.71 21.94
N ASP A 249 17.65 15.56 21.06
CA ASP A 249 16.81 16.33 20.14
C ASP A 249 16.41 15.46 18.95
N PRO A 250 15.14 15.02 18.85
CA PRO A 250 14.73 14.09 17.81
C PRO A 250 14.81 14.71 16.41
N VAL A 251 14.58 16.02 16.28
CA VAL A 251 14.66 16.70 14.97
C VAL A 251 16.12 16.82 14.55
N GLY A 252 16.99 17.30 15.45
CA GLY A 252 18.42 17.43 15.18
C GLY A 252 19.10 16.08 14.86
N ALA A 253 18.72 15.02 15.55
CA ALA A 253 19.19 13.67 15.29
C ALA A 253 18.75 13.18 13.90
N CYS A 254 17.47 13.30 13.55
CA CYS A 254 17.00 12.87 12.23
C CYS A 254 17.65 13.68 11.08
N VAL A 255 17.79 15.00 11.23
CA VAL A 255 18.34 15.89 10.18
C VAL A 255 19.85 15.73 10.03
N GLY A 256 20.57 15.65 11.15
CA GLY A 256 22.04 15.67 11.18
C GLY A 256 22.63 17.03 10.79
N MET A 257 23.97 17.11 10.76
CA MET A 257 24.66 18.37 10.44
C MET A 257 24.31 18.82 9.02
N LYS A 258 23.67 19.99 8.88
CA LYS A 258 23.22 20.57 7.60
C LYS A 258 22.37 19.59 6.76
N GLY A 259 21.56 18.73 7.40
CA GLY A 259 20.69 17.80 6.68
C GLY A 259 21.38 16.54 6.15
N SER A 260 22.62 16.26 6.56
CA SER A 260 23.44 15.18 6.00
C SER A 260 22.77 13.81 5.99
N ARG A 261 21.95 13.49 7.01
CA ARG A 261 21.26 12.19 7.12
C ARG A 261 20.03 12.13 6.22
N ILE A 262 19.20 13.18 6.24
CA ILE A 262 17.97 13.24 5.45
C ILE A 262 18.23 13.31 3.94
N HIS A 263 19.36 13.88 3.51
CA HIS A 263 19.66 14.00 2.08
C HIS A 263 19.72 12.64 1.34
N GLY A 264 20.09 11.54 2.01
CA GLY A 264 20.03 10.20 1.43
C GLY A 264 18.60 9.80 1.08
N ILE A 265 17.71 9.97 2.06
CA ILE A 265 16.28 9.68 1.96
C ILE A 265 15.60 10.57 0.91
N VAL A 266 15.91 11.87 0.88
CA VAL A 266 15.38 12.83 -0.11
C VAL A 266 15.74 12.40 -1.53
N ARG A 267 16.98 11.95 -1.77
CA ARG A 267 17.40 11.47 -3.09
C ARG A 267 16.67 10.19 -3.49
N GLU A 268 16.50 9.25 -2.55
CA GLU A 268 15.77 8.00 -2.79
C GLU A 268 14.31 8.24 -3.20
N LEU A 269 13.69 9.29 -2.66
CA LEU A 269 12.31 9.70 -2.93
C LEU A 269 12.16 10.69 -4.09
N GLY A 270 13.18 10.82 -4.95
CA GLY A 270 13.09 11.67 -6.14
C GLY A 270 13.11 13.18 -5.85
N ASN A 271 13.88 13.60 -4.85
CA ASN A 271 13.98 14.98 -4.34
C ASN A 271 12.71 15.51 -3.66
N GLU A 272 11.94 14.61 -3.04
CA GLU A 272 10.83 14.97 -2.16
C GLU A 272 11.30 15.86 -0.99
N ASN A 273 10.63 16.98 -0.73
CA ASN A 273 11.01 17.89 0.36
C ASN A 273 10.45 17.40 1.70
N ILE A 274 11.30 16.98 2.62
CA ILE A 274 10.90 16.36 3.89
C ILE A 274 11.06 17.36 5.03
N ASP A 275 9.95 17.74 5.67
CA ASP A 275 9.97 18.49 6.93
C ASP A 275 9.88 17.52 8.11
N VAL A 276 10.87 17.57 9.01
CA VAL A 276 10.83 16.83 10.27
C VAL A 276 10.43 17.80 11.39
N ILE A 277 9.40 17.45 12.15
CA ILE A 277 8.88 18.28 13.24
C ILE A 277 8.81 17.51 14.54
N ASN A 278 8.99 18.22 15.65
CA ASN A 278 8.86 17.63 16.97
C ASN A 278 7.37 17.49 17.34
N TYR A 279 6.94 16.26 17.58
CA TYR A 279 5.61 15.95 18.09
C TYR A 279 5.41 16.57 19.49
N THR A 280 4.16 16.84 19.84
CA THR A 280 3.79 17.25 21.20
C THR A 280 2.30 17.02 21.43
N ASN A 281 1.94 16.71 22.66
CA ASN A 281 0.53 16.59 23.07
C ASN A 281 -0.17 17.95 23.16
N ASN A 282 0.58 19.07 23.21
CA ASN A 282 -0.03 20.40 23.13
C ASN A 282 -0.45 20.67 21.68
N LEU A 283 -1.74 20.54 21.40
CA LEU A 283 -2.28 20.62 20.05
C LEU A 283 -2.01 21.96 19.36
N GLN A 284 -2.14 23.07 20.09
CA GLN A 284 -1.83 24.41 19.56
C GLN A 284 -0.38 24.48 19.08
N LEU A 285 0.55 23.98 19.90
CA LEU A 285 1.97 23.93 19.54
C LEU A 285 2.23 22.94 18.40
N TYR A 286 1.53 21.81 18.37
CA TYR A 286 1.68 20.80 17.33
C TYR A 286 1.22 21.32 15.95
N ILE A 287 0.05 21.97 15.87
CA ILE A 287 -0.45 22.62 14.66
C ILE A 287 0.50 23.73 14.21
N THR A 288 0.99 24.56 15.14
CA THR A 288 1.98 25.59 14.84
C THR A 288 3.24 25.00 14.20
N ARG A 289 3.78 23.91 14.78
CA ARG A 289 4.95 23.22 14.23
C ARG A 289 4.66 22.58 12.87
N ALA A 290 3.48 22.01 12.68
CA ALA A 290 3.06 21.39 11.43
C ALA A 290 2.99 22.41 10.27
N LEU A 291 2.62 23.66 10.54
CA LEU A 291 2.57 24.75 9.56
C LEU A 291 3.94 25.38 9.24
N SER A 292 5.00 25.01 9.96
CA SER A 292 6.37 25.42 9.65
C SER A 292 6.67 25.22 8.15
N PRO A 293 7.24 26.25 7.46
CA PRO A 293 7.96 27.40 7.99
C PRO A 293 7.13 28.65 8.31
N ALA A 294 5.80 28.62 8.16
CA ALA A 294 4.95 29.79 8.37
C ALA A 294 4.87 30.18 9.85
N ARG A 295 4.93 31.48 10.15
CA ARG A 295 4.81 32.00 11.52
C ARG A 295 3.36 32.34 11.85
N VAL A 296 2.77 31.55 12.72
CA VAL A 296 1.40 31.72 13.19
C VAL A 296 1.32 32.80 14.27
N THR A 297 0.33 33.70 14.17
CA THR A 297 0.05 34.72 15.20
C THR A 297 -0.80 34.14 16.32
N SER A 298 -1.94 33.52 15.98
CA SER A 298 -2.84 32.87 16.94
C SER A 298 -3.58 31.69 16.31
N ILE A 299 -4.08 30.79 17.16
CA ILE A 299 -4.87 29.62 16.74
C ILE A 299 -6.06 29.50 17.66
N LYS A 300 -7.25 29.32 17.07
CA LYS A 300 -8.48 28.95 17.77
C LYS A 300 -8.86 27.54 17.35
N ILE A 301 -8.98 26.65 18.33
CA ILE A 301 -9.19 25.22 18.10
C ILE A 301 -10.58 24.84 18.57
N ASN A 302 -11.31 24.14 17.73
CA ASN A 302 -12.54 23.46 18.08
C ASN A 302 -12.29 21.94 18.10
N GLU A 303 -12.26 21.36 19.30
CA GLU A 303 -11.99 19.93 19.49
C GLU A 303 -13.16 19.04 19.04
N GLU A 304 -14.41 19.52 19.10
CA GLU A 304 -15.59 18.75 18.71
C GLU A 304 -15.64 18.54 17.20
N THR A 305 -15.38 19.59 16.43
CA THR A 305 -15.42 19.55 14.96
C THR A 305 -14.07 19.20 14.33
N LYS A 306 -13.01 19.09 15.16
CA LYS A 306 -11.61 18.95 14.71
C LYS A 306 -11.18 20.03 13.71
N ARG A 307 -11.57 21.27 13.99
CA ARG A 307 -11.21 22.45 13.18
C ARG A 307 -10.24 23.37 13.92
N ALA A 308 -9.31 23.96 13.19
CA ALA A 308 -8.37 24.93 13.71
C ALA A 308 -8.34 26.17 12.81
N GLU A 309 -8.78 27.30 13.34
CA GLU A 309 -8.70 28.61 12.71
C GLU A 309 -7.33 29.22 13.05
N VAL A 310 -6.51 29.46 12.04
CA VAL A 310 -5.13 29.93 12.20
C VAL A 310 -5.02 31.32 11.61
N ILE A 311 -4.69 32.28 12.46
CA ILE A 311 -4.49 33.68 12.05
C ILE A 311 -3.00 33.91 11.83
N LEU A 312 -2.64 34.41 10.65
CA LEU A 312 -1.27 34.75 10.28
C LEU A 312 -1.21 36.14 9.67
N LYS A 313 -0.04 36.76 9.74
CA LYS A 313 0.25 37.97 8.98
C LYS A 313 0.09 37.75 7.47
N PRO A 314 -0.32 38.76 6.68
CA PRO A 314 -0.52 38.64 5.24
C PRO A 314 0.67 38.00 4.48
N GLU A 315 1.89 38.32 4.88
CA GLU A 315 3.12 37.80 4.27
C GLU A 315 3.42 36.32 4.58
N GLU A 316 2.83 35.77 5.65
CA GLU A 316 3.02 34.38 6.09
C GLU A 316 1.97 33.43 5.51
N VAL A 317 0.80 33.94 5.08
CA VAL A 317 -0.30 33.13 4.52
C VAL A 317 0.14 32.28 3.34
N SER A 318 0.92 32.86 2.42
CA SER A 318 1.43 32.13 1.26
C SER A 318 2.31 30.93 1.66
N LYS A 319 3.12 31.08 2.72
CA LYS A 319 3.96 30.00 3.25
C LYS A 319 3.12 28.93 3.94
N ALA A 320 2.08 29.33 4.67
CA ALA A 320 1.18 28.42 5.38
C ALA A 320 0.42 27.51 4.41
N ILE A 321 -0.13 28.09 3.32
CA ILE A 321 -0.81 27.34 2.26
C ILE A 321 0.20 26.46 1.50
N GLY A 322 1.32 27.06 1.08
CA GLY A 322 2.34 26.42 0.26
C GLY A 322 1.91 26.23 -1.20
N ARG A 323 2.85 25.81 -2.05
CA ARG A 323 2.58 25.57 -3.48
C ARG A 323 1.48 24.52 -3.63
N GLY A 324 0.39 24.87 -4.33
CA GLY A 324 -0.75 23.97 -4.55
C GLY A 324 -1.50 23.56 -3.27
N GLY A 325 -1.37 24.31 -2.17
CA GLY A 325 -2.00 23.96 -0.89
C GLY A 325 -1.33 22.77 -0.18
N HIS A 326 -0.14 22.36 -0.61
CA HIS A 326 0.52 21.16 -0.09
C HIS A 326 0.86 21.28 1.40
N ASN A 327 1.30 22.45 1.87
CA ASN A 327 1.76 22.60 3.25
C ASN A 327 0.59 22.53 4.24
N ILE A 328 -0.49 23.26 3.96
CA ILE A 328 -1.72 23.23 4.78
C ILE A 328 -2.38 21.85 4.76
N ARG A 329 -2.44 21.18 3.59
CA ARG A 329 -2.99 19.83 3.47
C ARG A 329 -2.20 18.81 4.29
N LEU A 330 -0.86 18.83 4.17
CA LEU A 330 0.00 17.95 4.95
C LEU A 330 -0.10 18.27 6.45
N ALA A 331 -0.14 19.54 6.84
CA ALA A 331 -0.31 19.92 8.24
C ALA A 331 -1.64 19.36 8.81
N GLY A 332 -2.74 19.51 8.08
CA GLY A 332 -4.05 18.97 8.50
C GLY A 332 -4.08 17.45 8.55
N GLN A 333 -3.47 16.74 7.59
CA GLN A 333 -3.34 15.28 7.64
C GLN A 333 -2.48 14.82 8.82
N LEU A 334 -1.41 15.55 9.12
CA LEU A 334 -0.46 15.19 10.17
C LEU A 334 -1.07 15.34 11.56
N THR A 335 -1.82 16.42 11.79
CA THR A 335 -2.48 16.70 13.07
C THR A 335 -3.85 16.04 13.20
N GLY A 336 -4.48 15.68 12.08
CA GLY A 336 -5.85 15.17 12.04
C GLY A 336 -6.93 16.26 12.17
N TYR A 337 -6.57 17.53 11.93
CA TYR A 337 -7.47 18.69 11.98
C TYR A 337 -7.66 19.31 10.59
N GLU A 338 -8.85 19.82 10.32
CA GLU A 338 -9.07 20.74 9.21
C GLU A 338 -8.56 22.13 9.63
N ILE A 339 -7.63 22.68 8.86
CA ILE A 339 -6.94 23.93 9.19
C ILE A 339 -7.42 25.01 8.23
N ASP A 340 -8.00 26.07 8.77
CA ASP A 340 -8.44 27.26 8.05
C ASP A 340 -7.45 28.40 8.30
N VAL A 341 -7.04 29.11 7.25
CA VAL A 341 -6.03 30.17 7.33
C VAL A 341 -6.67 31.54 7.11
N PHE A 342 -6.55 32.40 8.11
CA PHE A 342 -7.05 33.77 8.12
C PHE A 342 -5.89 34.78 8.14
N ARG A 343 -6.14 35.94 7.54
CA ARG A 343 -5.21 37.07 7.55
C ARG A 343 -5.46 37.92 8.79
N GLU A 344 -4.40 38.20 9.54
CA GLU A 344 -4.42 39.16 10.64
C GLU A 344 -4.85 40.53 10.10
N GLY A 345 -5.88 41.12 10.72
CA GLY A 345 -6.47 42.39 10.30
C GLY A 345 -7.53 42.31 9.21
N ALA A 346 -7.98 41.11 8.79
CA ALA A 346 -9.08 40.95 7.83
C ALA A 346 -10.49 40.92 8.46
N GLU A 347 -10.60 41.08 9.79
CA GLU A 347 -11.90 41.05 10.50
C GLU A 347 -12.47 42.44 10.83
N GLU A 348 -11.86 43.55 10.37
CA GLU A 348 -12.38 44.92 10.59
C GLU A 348 -12.30 45.78 9.32
N ASP A 349 -12.69 45.26 8.17
CA ASP A 349 -12.87 46.12 7.00
C ASP A 349 -14.15 45.76 6.27
N VAL A 350 -15.13 46.63 6.40
CA VAL A 350 -16.45 46.50 5.80
C VAL A 350 -16.33 46.96 4.35
N GLU A 351 -16.82 46.17 3.40
CA GLU A 351 -16.87 46.62 2.00
C GLU A 351 -17.75 47.87 1.90
N LEU A 352 -17.32 48.86 1.12
CA LEU A 352 -18.11 50.08 0.92
C LEU A 352 -19.49 49.79 0.31
N SER A 353 -19.62 48.64 -0.37
CA SER A 353 -20.87 48.14 -0.94
C SER A 353 -21.95 47.82 0.10
N GLU A 354 -21.57 47.53 1.35
CA GLU A 354 -22.52 47.24 2.43
C GLU A 354 -23.24 48.50 2.94
N PHE A 355 -22.69 49.70 2.66
CA PHE A 355 -23.30 50.99 3.01
C PHE A 355 -24.25 51.52 1.93
N SER A 356 -24.76 50.66 1.02
CA SER A 356 -25.63 51.10 -0.09
C SER A 356 -26.96 51.72 0.35
N ASP A 357 -27.35 51.52 1.61
CA ASP A 357 -28.55 52.10 2.19
C ASP A 357 -28.34 53.55 2.65
N GLU A 358 -27.08 53.97 2.85
CA GLU A 358 -26.70 55.28 3.38
C GLU A 358 -25.87 56.12 2.39
N ILE A 359 -25.12 55.46 1.51
CA ILE A 359 -24.27 56.08 0.48
C ILE A 359 -24.86 55.80 -0.90
N GLU A 360 -25.01 56.86 -1.72
CA GLU A 360 -25.58 56.69 -3.05
C GLU A 360 -24.70 55.76 -3.94
N PRO A 361 -25.28 54.83 -4.71
CA PRO A 361 -24.53 53.81 -5.46
C PRO A 361 -23.49 54.34 -6.44
N TRP A 362 -23.68 55.55 -6.98
CA TRP A 362 -22.72 56.16 -7.90
C TRP A 362 -21.47 56.70 -7.17
N ILE A 363 -21.60 57.10 -5.90
CA ILE A 363 -20.49 57.52 -5.03
C ILE A 363 -19.62 56.31 -4.69
N ILE A 364 -20.24 55.19 -4.29
CA ILE A 364 -19.56 53.91 -4.03
C ILE A 364 -18.76 53.48 -5.27
N LYS A 365 -19.36 53.60 -6.45
CA LYS A 365 -18.70 53.26 -7.72
C LYS A 365 -17.51 54.18 -8.02
N GLU A 366 -17.56 55.44 -7.63
CA GLU A 366 -16.46 56.39 -7.85
C GLU A 366 -15.27 56.10 -6.94
N PHE A 367 -15.51 55.77 -5.67
CA PHE A 367 -14.48 55.26 -4.76
C PHE A 367 -13.89 53.93 -5.24
N SER A 368 -14.73 53.02 -5.74
CA SER A 368 -14.28 51.73 -6.28
C SER A 368 -13.39 51.89 -7.52
N LYS A 369 -13.70 52.84 -8.43
CA LYS A 369 -12.82 53.16 -9.57
C LYS A 369 -11.43 53.64 -9.13
N ALA A 370 -11.35 54.30 -7.97
CA ALA A 370 -10.11 54.77 -7.37
C ALA A 370 -9.37 53.68 -6.55
N GLY A 371 -9.92 52.46 -6.48
CA GLY A 371 -9.39 51.33 -5.70
C GLY A 371 -9.61 51.48 -4.19
N LEU A 372 -10.70 52.15 -3.81
CA LEU A 372 -11.10 52.43 -2.42
C LEU A 372 -12.39 51.65 -2.13
N ASP A 373 -12.27 50.33 -2.12
CA ASP A 373 -13.43 49.42 -2.08
C ASP A 373 -13.93 49.13 -0.65
N THR A 374 -13.26 49.66 0.37
CA THR A 374 -13.52 49.33 1.78
C THR A 374 -13.54 50.57 2.68
N ALA A 375 -14.28 50.49 3.79
CA ALA A 375 -14.43 51.59 4.74
C ALA A 375 -13.07 52.09 5.27
N LYS A 376 -12.17 51.18 5.63
CA LYS A 376 -10.84 51.52 6.13
C LYS A 376 -9.94 52.14 5.05
N SER A 377 -10.04 51.67 3.80
CA SER A 377 -9.27 52.25 2.68
C SER A 377 -9.57 53.73 2.43
N ILE A 378 -10.78 54.18 2.80
CA ILE A 378 -11.21 55.57 2.75
C ILE A 378 -10.80 56.32 4.02
N LEU A 379 -11.04 55.74 5.21
CA LEU A 379 -10.73 56.36 6.50
C LEU A 379 -9.23 56.59 6.75
N GLU A 380 -8.35 55.80 6.12
CA GLU A 380 -6.89 55.92 6.22
C GLU A 380 -6.29 57.00 5.30
N GLN A 381 -7.08 57.66 4.45
CA GLN A 381 -6.59 58.69 3.53
C GLN A 381 -7.00 60.11 3.93
N ASP A 382 -6.12 61.05 3.63
CA ASP A 382 -6.43 62.47 3.79
C ASP A 382 -7.50 62.91 2.78
N VAL A 383 -8.43 63.75 3.24
CA VAL A 383 -9.54 64.28 2.40
C VAL A 383 -9.02 64.93 1.12
N GLN A 384 -7.91 65.67 1.21
CA GLN A 384 -7.27 66.32 0.06
C GLN A 384 -6.74 65.33 -1.00
N ASP A 385 -6.42 64.10 -0.62
CA ASP A 385 -5.95 63.07 -1.54
C ASP A 385 -7.12 62.26 -2.11
N LEU A 386 -8.18 62.06 -1.34
CA LEU A 386 -9.44 61.49 -1.83
C LEU A 386 -10.07 62.39 -2.92
N VAL A 387 -10.07 63.71 -2.73
CA VAL A 387 -10.55 64.69 -3.73
C VAL A 387 -9.75 64.64 -5.03
N LYS A 388 -8.45 64.28 -4.99
CA LYS A 388 -7.62 64.17 -6.19
C LYS A 388 -7.81 62.83 -6.93
N ARG A 389 -8.16 61.78 -6.19
CA ARG A 389 -8.26 60.41 -6.70
C ARG A 389 -9.66 60.04 -7.15
N THR A 390 -10.67 60.76 -6.68
CA THR A 390 -12.08 60.58 -7.01
C THR A 390 -12.62 61.87 -7.63
N ASP A 391 -13.56 61.77 -8.57
CA ASP A 391 -14.26 62.95 -9.14
C ASP A 391 -15.36 63.48 -8.19
N LEU A 392 -15.15 63.40 -6.87
CA LEU A 392 -16.12 63.78 -5.83
C LEU A 392 -15.78 65.13 -5.20
N GLU A 393 -16.82 65.86 -4.82
CA GLU A 393 -16.67 67.11 -4.07
C GLU A 393 -16.23 66.83 -2.62
N GLU A 394 -15.47 67.76 -2.05
CA GLU A 394 -14.95 67.64 -0.67
C GLU A 394 -16.08 67.47 0.36
N GLU A 395 -17.25 68.09 0.13
CA GLU A 395 -18.43 67.95 1.00
C GLU A 395 -18.97 66.51 0.99
N THR A 396 -19.03 65.88 -0.19
CA THR A 396 -19.47 64.49 -0.36
C THR A 396 -18.50 63.49 0.29
N ILE A 397 -17.20 63.72 0.16
CA ILE A 397 -16.18 62.88 0.79
C ILE A 397 -16.26 62.97 2.32
N ASN A 398 -16.45 64.18 2.86
CA ASN A 398 -16.60 64.37 4.30
C ASN A 398 -17.88 63.72 4.84
N ASP A 399 -18.97 63.71 4.06
CA ASP A 399 -20.22 63.05 4.45
C ASP A 399 -20.05 61.52 4.49
N VAL A 400 -19.38 60.94 3.49
CA VAL A 400 -19.03 59.51 3.49
C VAL A 400 -18.12 59.16 4.66
N ILE A 401 -17.07 59.95 4.94
CA ILE A 401 -16.19 59.72 6.11
C ILE A 401 -16.96 59.80 7.42
N ARG A 402 -17.96 60.69 7.52
CA ARG A 402 -18.81 60.81 8.71
C ARG A 402 -19.65 59.55 8.91
N ILE A 403 -20.36 59.09 7.87
CA ILE A 403 -21.14 57.84 7.89
C ILE A 403 -20.26 56.66 8.30
N LEU A 404 -19.10 56.51 7.67
CA LEU A 404 -18.15 55.44 7.97
C LEU A 404 -17.56 55.52 9.39
N ARG A 405 -17.48 56.71 10.01
CA ARG A 405 -17.01 56.85 11.40
C ARG A 405 -18.10 56.55 12.42
N GLU A 406 -19.34 56.96 12.14
CA GLU A 406 -20.49 56.70 13.00
C GLU A 406 -20.70 55.17 13.16
N GLU A 407 -20.50 54.40 12.10
CA GLU A 407 -20.63 52.92 12.10
C GLU A 407 -19.45 52.15 12.72
N PHE A 408 -18.28 52.78 12.86
CA PHE A 408 -17.10 52.17 13.53
C PHE A 408 -16.95 52.60 15.00
N GLU A 409 -17.76 53.56 15.48
CA GLU A 409 -17.77 54.02 16.88
C GLU A 409 -18.89 53.38 17.75
N GLU A 410 -19.84 52.66 17.15
CA GLU A 410 -20.78 51.73 17.84
C GLU A 410 -20.20 50.31 17.97
#